data_AF-A0A849EXH0-F1
#
_entry.id   AF-A0A849EXH0-F1
#
_cell.length_a   1.000
_cell.length_b   1.000
_cell.length_c   1.000
_cell.angle_alpha   90.00
_cell.angle_beta   90.00
_cell.angle_gamma   90.00
#
_symmetry.space_group_name_H-M   'P 1'
#
loop_
_entity.id
_entity.type
_entity.pdbx_description
1 polymer ?
#
loop_
_entity_poly.entity_id
_entity_poly.type
_entity_poly.pdbx_seq_one_letter_code
_entity_poly.pdbx_strand_id
1 'polypeptide(L)'
;MRQLPSLFNIVVCAMIILPLWSAAGYGRTDETIFQWTAGQMGAPSDIPMPQIRWVTRVEIKQVFINNNRKAYLRWETEYGEDRAQAILKVYLDEIVGLFDPPSNIVYVGSFLDACHRQAILAHEFTHYLQHT
;
A
#
# COMPACT_ATOMS: atom_id res chain seq x y z
N MET A 1 18.20 65.93 42.52
CA MET A 1 19.13 64.86 42.97
C MET A 1 18.34 63.57 43.12
N ARG A 2 18.85 62.46 42.54
CA ARG A 2 18.37 61.05 42.67
C ARG A 2 17.04 60.75 41.97
N GLN A 3 16.81 59.66 41.24
CA GLN A 3 17.63 58.63 40.57
C GLN A 3 16.61 57.82 39.73
N LEU A 4 16.89 57.55 38.45
CA LEU A 4 16.14 56.57 37.65
C LEU A 4 16.67 55.16 37.92
N PRO A 5 15.81 54.13 37.83
CA PRO A 5 16.17 52.95 37.05
C PRO A 5 15.02 52.64 36.05
N SER A 6 15.26 52.66 34.73
CA SER A 6 15.92 51.61 33.97
C SER A 6 15.27 50.23 34.18
N LEU A 7 14.06 50.05 33.64
CA LEU A 7 13.55 48.71 33.34
C LEU A 7 13.99 48.35 31.92
N PHE A 8 15.13 47.67 31.85
CA PHE A 8 15.51 46.84 30.72
C PHE A 8 14.42 45.79 30.52
N ASN A 9 13.60 45.96 29.48
CA ASN A 9 12.78 44.87 28.95
C ASN A 9 13.73 43.83 28.36
N ILE A 10 14.09 42.82 29.15
CA ILE A 10 14.70 41.60 28.64
C ILE A 10 13.60 40.87 27.88
N VAL A 11 13.56 41.05 26.57
CA VAL A 11 12.85 40.15 25.66
C VAL A 11 13.60 38.83 25.73
N VAL A 12 13.13 37.93 26.59
CA VAL A 12 13.54 36.53 26.56
C VAL A 12 12.93 35.96 25.28
N CYS A 13 13.70 35.95 24.19
CA CYS A 13 13.45 35.08 23.06
C CYS A 13 13.52 33.65 23.60
N ALA A 14 12.36 33.10 23.94
CA ALA A 14 12.19 31.67 24.09
C ALA A 14 12.54 31.05 22.73
N MET A 15 13.80 30.62 22.59
CA MET A 15 14.16 29.66 21.57
C MET A 15 13.40 28.39 21.92
N ILE A 16 12.22 28.25 21.31
CA ILE A 16 11.54 26.96 21.21
C ILE A 16 12.50 26.11 20.42
N ILE A 17 13.31 25.32 21.13
CA ILE A 17 14.03 24.19 20.57
C ILE A 17 12.92 23.22 20.17
N LEU A 18 12.40 23.39 18.96
CA LEU A 18 11.59 22.37 18.31
C LEU A 18 12.50 21.14 18.28
N PRO A 19 12.14 20.02 18.93
CA PRO A 19 12.83 18.78 18.64
C PRO A 19 12.63 18.56 17.14
N LEU A 20 13.72 18.65 16.39
CA LEU A 20 13.85 18.10 15.05
C LEU A 20 13.58 16.60 15.20
N TRP A 21 12.30 16.24 15.22
CA TRP A 21 11.87 14.90 14.88
C TRP A 21 12.33 14.72 13.45
N SER A 22 13.47 14.03 13.33
CA SER A 22 13.83 13.28 12.15
C SER A 22 12.54 12.71 11.57
N ALA A 23 12.14 13.21 10.39
CA ALA A 23 11.14 12.58 9.56
C ALA A 23 11.70 11.23 9.10
N ALA A 24 11.76 10.27 10.04
CA ALA A 24 11.83 8.86 9.72
C ALA A 24 10.55 8.59 8.92
N GLY A 25 10.70 8.19 7.66
CA GLY A 25 9.58 7.96 6.75
C GLY A 25 8.52 7.08 7.41
N TYR A 26 7.43 7.70 7.88
CA TYR A 26 6.39 7.04 8.64
C TYR A 26 5.50 6.28 7.65
N GLY A 27 5.77 4.98 7.47
CA GLY A 27 4.79 4.10 6.84
C GLY A 27 3.64 3.85 7.80
N ARG A 28 2.39 3.91 7.32
CA ARG A 28 1.23 3.48 8.10
C ARG A 28 1.29 1.95 8.28
N THR A 29 0.75 1.43 9.39
CA THR A 29 0.62 -0.02 9.57
C THR A 29 -0.41 -0.59 8.60
N ASP A 30 -0.30 -1.88 8.31
CA ASP A 30 -1.22 -2.60 7.43
C ASP A 30 -2.68 -2.47 7.92
N GLU A 31 -2.91 -2.58 9.23
CA GLU A 31 -4.23 -2.40 9.85
C GLU A 31 -4.75 -0.97 9.66
N THR A 32 -3.88 0.03 9.83
CA THR A 32 -4.26 1.44 9.65
C THR A 32 -4.68 1.70 8.21
N ILE A 33 -3.98 1.10 7.25
CA ILE A 33 -4.30 1.21 5.82
C ILE A 33 -5.62 0.50 5.54
N PHE A 34 -5.80 -0.72 6.05
CA PHE A 34 -7.03 -1.49 5.89
C PHE A 34 -8.26 -0.74 6.42
N GLN A 35 -8.19 -0.23 7.66
CA GLN A 35 -9.28 0.52 8.28
C GLN A 35 -9.57 1.81 7.52
N TRP A 36 -8.53 2.49 7.03
CA TRP A 36 -8.71 3.67 6.18
C TRP A 36 -9.44 3.31 4.88
N THR A 37 -9.01 2.26 4.17
CA THR A 37 -9.63 1.79 2.92
C THR A 37 -11.08 1.37 3.17
N ALA A 38 -11.35 0.59 4.21
CA ALA A 38 -12.71 0.18 4.60
C ALA A 38 -13.61 1.39 4.85
N GLY A 39 -13.11 2.40 5.56
CA GLY A 39 -13.81 3.66 5.78
C GLY A 39 -14.10 4.43 4.48
N GLN A 40 -13.14 4.48 3.54
CA GLN A 40 -13.36 5.12 2.23
C GLN A 40 -14.43 4.38 1.40
N MET A 41 -14.52 3.06 1.55
CA MET A 41 -15.49 2.23 0.84
C MET A 41 -16.86 2.15 1.51
N GLY A 42 -17.01 2.68 2.74
CA GLY A 42 -18.22 2.50 3.53
C GLY A 42 -18.47 1.03 3.91
N ALA A 43 -17.41 0.23 4.02
CA ALA A 43 -17.50 -1.17 4.38
C ALA A 43 -17.85 -1.33 5.88
N PRO A 44 -18.62 -2.38 6.26
CA PRO A 44 -18.86 -2.69 7.67
C PRO A 44 -17.58 -2.81 8.49
N SER A 45 -17.61 -2.32 9.73
CA SER A 45 -16.43 -2.26 10.61
C SER A 45 -16.01 -3.62 11.18
N ASP A 46 -16.83 -4.65 11.02
CA ASP A 46 -16.61 -6.01 11.51
C ASP A 46 -15.97 -6.94 10.47
N ILE A 47 -15.72 -6.46 9.26
CA ILE A 47 -14.98 -7.23 8.25
C ILE A 47 -13.52 -7.41 8.71
N PRO A 48 -13.04 -8.66 8.84
CA PRO A 48 -11.68 -8.92 9.27
C PRO A 48 -10.67 -8.49 8.20
N MET A 49 -9.47 -8.08 8.61
CA MET A 49 -8.38 -7.84 7.67
C MET A 49 -7.94 -9.17 7.02
N PRO A 50 -7.67 -9.22 5.71
CA PRO A 50 -7.20 -10.43 5.07
C PRO A 50 -5.74 -10.72 5.48
N GLN A 51 -5.27 -11.93 5.22
CA GLN A 51 -3.85 -12.24 5.41
C GLN A 51 -3.02 -11.50 4.36
N ILE A 52 -1.91 -10.89 4.77
CA ILE A 52 -0.96 -10.24 3.87
C ILE A 52 0.28 -11.11 3.74
N ARG A 53 0.75 -11.30 2.50
CA ARG A 53 2.01 -11.99 2.20
C ARG A 53 2.94 -11.12 1.37
N TRP A 54 4.09 -10.82 1.95
CA TRP A 54 5.18 -10.12 1.27
C TRP A 54 5.96 -11.11 0.40
N VAL A 55 5.99 -10.88 -0.91
CA VAL A 55 6.54 -11.82 -1.89
C VAL A 55 7.53 -11.17 -2.83
N THR A 56 8.48 -11.94 -3.32
CA THR A 56 9.42 -11.53 -4.36
C THR A 56 8.72 -11.33 -5.71
N ARG A 57 9.43 -10.71 -6.65
CA ARG A 57 8.93 -10.52 -8.03
C ARG A 57 8.66 -11.84 -8.74
N VAL A 58 9.44 -12.89 -8.45
CA VAL A 58 9.25 -14.21 -9.06
C VAL A 58 8.00 -14.88 -8.50
N GLU A 59 7.82 -14.84 -7.18
CA GLU A 59 6.68 -15.46 -6.51
C GLU A 59 5.35 -14.82 -6.95
N ILE A 60 5.25 -13.48 -6.99
CA ILE A 60 3.99 -12.83 -7.36
C ILE A 60 3.59 -13.14 -8.82
N LYS A 61 4.57 -13.23 -9.74
CA LYS A 61 4.33 -13.67 -11.12
C LYS A 61 3.80 -15.09 -11.17
N GLN A 62 4.36 -15.99 -10.35
CA GLN A 62 3.90 -17.38 -10.30
C GLN A 62 2.47 -17.49 -9.76
N VAL A 63 2.14 -16.75 -8.69
CA VAL A 63 0.77 -16.70 -8.14
C VAL A 63 -0.19 -16.18 -9.21
N PHE A 64 0.17 -15.10 -9.92
CA PHE A 64 -0.67 -14.55 -10.99
C PHE A 64 -0.93 -15.56 -12.11
N ILE A 65 0.11 -16.25 -12.59
CA ILE A 65 -0.02 -17.27 -13.64
C ILE A 65 -0.96 -18.39 -13.19
N ASN A 66 -0.78 -18.87 -11.96
CA ASN A 66 -1.60 -19.96 -11.41
C ASN A 66 -3.08 -19.54 -11.31
N ASN A 67 -3.34 -18.33 -10.82
CA ASN A 67 -4.70 -17.81 -10.64
C ASN A 67 -5.39 -17.48 -11.97
N ASN A 68 -4.63 -17.07 -12.97
CA ASN A 68 -5.16 -16.62 -14.27
C ASN A 68 -5.06 -17.66 -15.37
N ARG A 69 -4.74 -18.93 -15.05
CA ARG A 69 -4.65 -20.02 -16.05
C ARG A 69 -5.91 -20.14 -16.91
N LYS A 70 -7.10 -20.01 -16.31
CA LYS A 70 -8.37 -20.04 -17.05
C LYS A 70 -8.52 -18.83 -17.99
N ALA A 71 -8.08 -17.65 -17.57
CA ALA A 71 -8.12 -16.46 -18.41
C ALA A 71 -7.14 -16.58 -19.59
N TYR A 72 -5.93 -17.09 -19.33
CA TYR A 72 -4.95 -17.37 -20.37
C TYR A 72 -5.50 -18.32 -21.44
N LEU A 73 -6.11 -19.45 -21.04
CA LEU A 73 -6.71 -20.40 -21.99
C LEU A 73 -7.83 -19.78 -22.84
N ARG A 74 -8.61 -18.84 -22.26
CA ARG A 74 -9.61 -18.09 -23.03
C ARG A 74 -8.94 -17.15 -24.04
N TRP A 75 -7.92 -16.41 -23.63
CA TRP A 75 -7.18 -15.53 -24.55
C TRP A 75 -6.52 -16.30 -25.68
N GLU A 76 -5.97 -17.47 -25.40
CA GLU A 76 -5.40 -18.36 -26.41
C GLU A 76 -6.46 -18.80 -27.43
N THR A 77 -7.66 -19.16 -26.96
CA THR A 77 -8.80 -19.54 -27.81
C THR A 77 -9.31 -18.35 -28.64
N GLU A 78 -9.38 -17.16 -28.06
CA GLU A 78 -9.96 -15.95 -28.69
C GLU A 78 -9.00 -15.23 -29.64
N TYR A 79 -7.71 -15.17 -29.30
CA TYR A 79 -6.73 -14.29 -29.97
C TYR A 79 -5.52 -15.05 -30.55
N GLY A 80 -5.40 -16.34 -30.28
CA GLY A 80 -4.22 -17.14 -30.61
C GLY A 80 -3.11 -17.03 -29.56
N GLU A 81 -2.23 -18.02 -29.54
CA GLU A 81 -1.16 -18.19 -28.55
C GLU A 81 -0.24 -16.97 -28.43
N ASP A 82 0.29 -16.47 -29.55
CA ASP A 82 1.22 -15.33 -29.56
C ASP A 82 0.62 -14.09 -28.89
N ARG A 83 -0.66 -13.80 -29.17
CA ARG A 83 -1.34 -12.63 -28.60
C ARG A 83 -1.70 -12.85 -27.13
N ALA A 84 -2.08 -14.07 -26.75
CA ALA A 84 -2.31 -14.42 -25.35
C ALA A 84 -1.04 -14.29 -24.51
N GLN A 85 0.10 -14.72 -25.04
CA GLN A 85 1.42 -14.56 -24.43
C GLN A 85 1.82 -13.08 -24.30
N ALA A 86 1.56 -12.27 -25.33
CA ALA A 86 1.83 -10.83 -25.27
C ALA A 86 0.99 -10.14 -24.19
N ILE A 87 -0.31 -10.48 -24.07
CA ILE A 87 -1.20 -9.97 -23.01
C ILE A 87 -0.69 -10.39 -21.64
N LEU A 88 -0.39 -11.68 -21.44
CA LEU A 88 0.14 -12.19 -20.18
C LEU A 88 1.42 -11.45 -19.79
N LYS A 89 2.33 -11.25 -20.74
CA LYS A 89 3.60 -10.55 -20.50
C LYS A 89 3.38 -9.12 -19.98
N VAL A 90 2.42 -8.37 -20.53
CA VAL A 90 2.10 -7.02 -20.05
C VAL A 90 1.72 -7.06 -18.56
N TYR A 91 0.81 -7.96 -18.17
CA TYR A 91 0.44 -8.11 -16.76
C TYR A 91 1.62 -8.53 -15.89
N LEU A 92 2.44 -9.48 -16.35
CA LEU A 92 3.59 -9.96 -15.58
C LEU A 92 4.69 -8.92 -15.41
N ASP A 93 4.80 -7.94 -16.29
CA ASP A 93 5.80 -6.87 -16.18
C ASP A 93 5.37 -5.79 -15.17
N GLU A 94 4.07 -5.56 -15.04
CA GLU A 94 3.50 -4.51 -14.19
C GLU A 94 3.04 -5.00 -12.82
N ILE A 95 2.86 -6.31 -12.63
CA ILE A 95 2.31 -6.83 -11.38
C ILE A 95 3.23 -6.61 -10.18
N VAL A 96 2.65 -5.99 -9.16
CA VAL A 96 3.32 -5.67 -7.88
C VAL A 96 2.43 -5.92 -6.65
N GLY A 97 1.13 -6.18 -6.88
CA GLY A 97 0.12 -6.57 -5.89
C GLY A 97 -0.89 -7.53 -6.52
N LEU A 98 -1.53 -8.35 -5.68
CA LEU A 98 -2.61 -9.24 -6.09
C LEU A 98 -3.45 -9.67 -4.87
N PHE A 99 -4.77 -9.48 -4.93
CA PHE A 99 -5.72 -10.19 -4.08
C PHE A 99 -6.12 -11.54 -4.69
N ASP A 100 -6.03 -12.61 -3.90
CA ASP A 100 -6.44 -13.97 -4.26
C ASP A 100 -7.72 -14.38 -3.50
N PRO A 101 -8.92 -14.26 -4.11
CA PRO A 101 -10.18 -14.52 -3.41
C PRO A 101 -10.31 -15.94 -2.84
N PRO A 102 -9.93 -17.03 -3.56
CA PRO A 102 -9.99 -18.39 -3.04
C PRO A 102 -9.25 -18.64 -1.72
N SER A 103 -8.10 -18.00 -1.51
CA SER A 103 -7.30 -18.16 -0.29
C SER A 103 -7.48 -17.02 0.71
N ASN A 104 -8.17 -15.95 0.32
CA ASN A 104 -8.32 -14.72 1.07
C ASN A 104 -6.98 -14.07 1.48
N ILE A 105 -6.03 -14.05 0.53
CA ILE A 105 -4.67 -13.53 0.75
C ILE A 105 -4.42 -12.33 -0.18
N VAL A 106 -3.86 -11.27 0.39
CA VAL A 106 -3.27 -10.14 -0.34
C VAL A 106 -1.77 -10.37 -0.46
N TYR A 107 -1.28 -10.49 -1.69
CA TYR A 107 0.14 -10.60 -2.02
C TYR A 107 0.69 -9.23 -2.41
N VAL A 108 1.82 -8.81 -1.82
CA VAL A 108 2.46 -7.53 -2.13
C VAL A 108 3.96 -7.71 -2.35
N GLY A 109 4.49 -7.04 -3.36
CA GLY A 109 5.91 -7.06 -3.71
C GLY A 109 6.81 -6.54 -2.58
N SER A 110 7.64 -7.40 -2.00
CA SER A 110 8.66 -7.05 -1.00
C SER A 110 9.82 -6.21 -1.58
N PHE A 111 9.88 -6.08 -2.90
CA PHE A 111 10.86 -5.29 -3.64
C PHE A 111 10.44 -3.82 -3.84
N LEU A 112 9.23 -3.45 -3.44
CA LEU A 112 8.75 -2.07 -3.47
C LEU A 112 9.32 -1.28 -2.29
N ASP A 113 9.47 0.04 -2.41
CA ASP A 113 9.68 0.93 -1.26
C ASP A 113 8.40 1.11 -0.44
N ALA A 114 8.56 1.68 0.76
CA ALA A 114 7.49 1.81 1.74
C ALA A 114 6.29 2.63 1.26
N CYS A 115 6.47 3.63 0.39
CA CYS A 115 5.35 4.43 -0.11
C CYS A 115 4.52 3.63 -1.11
N HIS A 116 5.19 2.99 -2.08
CA HIS A 116 4.51 2.15 -3.06
C HIS A 116 3.79 0.97 -2.40
N ARG A 117 4.39 0.33 -1.39
CA ARG A 117 3.71 -0.77 -0.65
C ARG A 117 2.37 -0.35 -0.06
N GLN A 118 2.27 0.84 0.52
CA GLN A 118 1.03 1.31 1.13
C GLN A 118 -0.05 1.56 0.09
N ALA A 119 0.32 2.12 -1.07
CA ALA A 119 -0.61 2.33 -2.17
C ALA A 119 -1.12 0.99 -2.73
N ILE A 120 -0.22 0.01 -2.89
CA ILE A 120 -0.60 -1.34 -3.35
C ILE A 120 -1.49 -2.03 -2.31
N LEU A 121 -1.17 -1.97 -1.02
CA LEU A 121 -2.04 -2.52 0.03
C LEU A 121 -3.45 -1.92 -0.01
N ALA A 122 -3.56 -0.59 -0.10
CA ALA A 122 -4.87 0.06 -0.20
C ALA A 122 -5.65 -0.37 -1.44
N HIS A 123 -4.97 -0.54 -2.59
CA HIS A 123 -5.56 -1.07 -3.81
C HIS A 123 -6.07 -2.51 -3.63
N GLU A 124 -5.24 -3.42 -3.12
CA GLU A 124 -5.63 -4.82 -2.95
C GLU A 124 -6.70 -5.02 -1.86
N PHE A 125 -6.69 -4.20 -0.80
CA PHE A 125 -7.78 -4.18 0.17
C PHE A 125 -9.11 -3.73 -0.46
N THR A 126 -9.06 -2.85 -1.47
CA THR A 126 -10.27 -2.48 -2.21
C THR A 126 -10.88 -3.70 -2.89
N HIS A 127 -10.06 -4.53 -3.57
CA HIS A 127 -10.53 -5.77 -4.18
C HIS A 127 -11.06 -6.76 -3.15
N TYR A 128 -10.39 -6.91 -2.01
CA TYR A 128 -10.86 -7.76 -0.91
C TYR A 128 -12.23 -7.34 -0.38
N LEU A 129 -12.40 -6.04 -0.10
CA LEU A 129 -13.65 -5.50 0.44
C LEU A 129 -14.80 -5.50 -0.58
N GLN A 130 -14.51 -5.43 -1.88
CA GLN A 130 -15.53 -5.61 -2.93
C GLN A 130 -15.99 -7.07 -3.05
N HIS A 131 -15.19 -8.02 -2.59
CA HIS A 131 -15.47 -9.45 -2.67
C HIS A 131 -16.10 -10.03 -1.39
N THR A 132 -16.12 -9.24 -0.31
CA THR A 132 -16.67 -9.63 1.00
C THR A 132 -18.09 -9.09 1.14
#